data_AF-A0A523YW21-F1
#
_entry.id   AF-A0A523YW21-F1
#
_cell.length_a   1.000
_cell.length_b   1.000
_cell.length_c   1.000
_cell.angle_alpha   90.00
_cell.angle_beta   90.00
_cell.angle_gamma   90.00
#
_symmetry.space_group_name_H-M   'P 1'
#
loop_
_entity.id
_entity.type
_entity.pdbx_description
1 polymer ?
#
loop_
_entity_poly.entity_id
_entity_poly.type
_entity_poly.pdbx_seq_one_letter_code
_entity_poly.pdbx_strand_id
1 'polypeptide(L)' 'MVAALQIQSTRQQILQYLQRHGRATVKELGSLLSLTSTGIRQHLTVLERDGLVDAREERGRVGRPTLV' A
#
# COMPACT_ATOMS: atom_id res chain seq x y z
N MET A 1 17.18 26.16 -6.57
CA MET A 1 16.72 25.20 -5.54
C MET A 1 16.86 23.81 -6.12
N VAL A 2 17.83 23.03 -5.66
CA VAL A 2 18.12 21.71 -6.23
C VAL A 2 17.09 20.73 -5.66
N ALA A 3 16.18 20.24 -6.49
CA ALA A 3 15.38 19.07 -6.13
C ALA A 3 16.36 17.92 -5.99
N ALA A 4 16.70 17.59 -4.74
CA ALA A 4 17.56 16.45 -4.47
C ALA A 4 16.93 15.23 -5.16
N LEU A 5 17.74 14.50 -5.94
CA LEU A 5 17.44 13.16 -6.43
C LEU A 5 17.33 12.24 -5.21
N GLN A 6 16.26 12.42 -4.44
CA GLN A 6 15.96 11.63 -3.27
C GLN A 6 15.40 10.33 -3.81
N ILE A 7 16.19 9.27 -3.68
CA ILE A 7 15.68 7.91 -3.73
C ILE A 7 14.60 7.85 -2.64
N GLN A 8 13.35 8.05 -3.05
CA GLN A 8 12.22 8.05 -2.12
C GLN A 8 12.12 6.65 -1.55
N SER A 9 12.13 6.53 -0.23
CA SER A 9 11.90 5.25 0.42
C SER A 9 10.55 4.68 -0.01
N THR A 10 10.41 3.35 -0.05
CA THR A 10 9.14 2.69 -0.40
C THR A 10 7.97 3.23 0.42
N ARG A 11 8.20 3.50 1.72
CA ARG A 11 7.20 4.10 2.62
C ARG A 11 6.75 5.49 2.16
N GLN A 12 7.66 6.36 1.73
CA GLN A 12 7.29 7.66 1.16
C GLN A 12 6.48 7.52 -0.12
N GLN A 13 6.85 6.57 -0.99
CA GLN A 13 6.09 6.33 -2.22
C GLN A 13 4.66 5.84 -1.93
N ILE A 14 4.50 4.96 -0.94
CA ILE A 14 3.17 4.53 -0.44
C ILE A 14 2.37 5.74 0.06
N LEU A 15 2.95 6.59 0.92
CA LEU A 15 2.25 7.75 1.47
C LEU A 15 1.86 8.76 0.38
N GLN A 16 2.75 9.05 -0.57
CA GLN A 16 2.43 9.94 -1.69
C GLN A 16 1.30 9.38 -2.56
N TYR A 17 1.31 8.07 -2.80
CA TYR A 17 0.23 7.43 -3.55
C TYR A 17 -1.10 7.55 -2.80
N LEU A 18 -1.14 7.22 -1.51
CA LEU A 18 -2.32 7.31 -0.67
C LEU A 18 -2.82 8.75 -0.54
N GLN A 19 -1.93 9.73 -0.44
CA GLN A 19 -2.31 11.14 -0.37
C GLN A 19 -3.01 11.62 -1.65
N ARG A 20 -2.65 11.05 -2.81
CA ARG A 20 -3.25 11.40 -4.12
C ARG A 20 -4.55 10.63 -4.39
N HIS A 21 -4.64 9.36 -3.99
CA HIS A 21 -5.77 8.48 -4.33
C HIS A 21 -6.74 8.21 -3.18
N GLY A 22 -6.40 8.62 -1.96
CA GLY A 22 -7.16 8.43 -0.73
C GLY A 22 -7.04 7.02 -0.12
N ARG A 23 -7.07 5.98 -0.94
CA ARG A 23 -6.94 4.57 -0.50
C ARG A 23 -6.21 3.72 -1.54
N ALA A 24 -5.66 2.60 -1.08
CA ALA A 24 -5.05 1.60 -1.94
C ALA A 24 -5.11 0.23 -1.27
N THR A 25 -5.24 -0.81 -2.08
CA THR A 25 -5.05 -2.19 -1.64
C THR A 25 -3.57 -2.55 -1.63
N VAL A 26 -3.22 -3.56 -0.82
CA VAL A 26 -1.86 -4.15 -0.81
C VAL A 26 -1.44 -4.62 -2.21
N LYS A 27 -2.39 -5.14 -3.00
CA LYS A 27 -2.13 -5.63 -4.35
C LYS A 27 -1.78 -4.49 -5.30
N GLU A 28 -2.53 -3.39 -5.27
CA GLU A 28 -2.25 -2.20 -6.11
C GLU A 28 -0.88 -1.60 -5.80
N LEU A 29 -0.56 -1.44 -4.51
CA LEU A 29 0.74 -0.93 -4.08
C LEU A 29 1.88 -1.89 -4.50
N GLY A 30 1.66 -3.21 -4.42
CA GLY A 30 2.64 -4.20 -4.86
C GLY A 30 2.92 -4.13 -6.36
N SER A 31 1.86 -3.99 -7.18
CA SER A 31 2.00 -3.80 -8.62
C SER A 31 2.68 -2.48 -8.98
N LEU A 32 2.36 -1.38 -8.29
CA LEU A 32 2.95 -0.07 -8.53
C LEU A 32 4.44 -0.04 -8.20
N LEU A 33 4.83 -0.65 -7.08
CA LEU A 33 6.18 -0.56 -6.52
C LEU A 33 7.06 -1.76 -6.90
N SER A 34 6.55 -2.70 -7.69
CA SER A 34 7.21 -3.97 -8.02
C SER A 34 7.65 -4.76 -6.77
N LEU A 35 6.76 -4.83 -5.77
CA LEU A 35 7.01 -5.50 -4.50
C LEU A 35 5.96 -6.58 -4.22
N THR A 36 6.36 -7.58 -3.43
CA THR A 36 5.45 -8.63 -2.98
C THR A 36 4.44 -8.09 -1.97
N SER A 37 3.26 -8.72 -1.90
CA SER A 37 2.24 -8.37 -0.89
C SER A 37 2.80 -8.39 0.54
N THR A 38 3.71 -9.32 0.84
CA THR A 38 4.37 -9.41 2.15
C THR A 38 5.29 -8.20 2.39
N GLY A 39 6.10 -7.80 1.41
CA GLY A 39 6.96 -6.63 1.53
C GLY A 39 6.16 -5.34 1.73
N ILE A 40 5.06 -5.19 0.97
CA ILE A 40 4.14 -4.07 1.17
C ILE A 40 3.53 -4.07 2.57
N ARG A 41 3.05 -5.23 3.06
CA ARG A 41 2.49 -5.34 4.42
C ARG A 41 3.50 -4.93 5.49
N GLN A 42 4.77 -5.33 5.37
CA GLN A 42 5.81 -4.92 6.31
C GLN A 42 5.97 -3.39 6.36
N HIS A 43 5.98 -2.73 5.20
CA HIS A 43 6.02 -1.27 5.15
C HIS A 43 4.77 -0.62 5.74
N LEU A 44 3.59 -1.17 5.46
CA LEU A 44 2.33 -0.69 6.01
C LEU A 44 2.26 -0.85 7.54
N THR A 45 2.73 -1.97 8.09
CA THR A 45 2.79 -2.17 9.55
C THR A 45 3.63 -1.10 10.24
N VAL A 46 4.77 -0.70 9.65
CA VAL A 46 5.58 0.40 10.20
C VAL A 46 4.82 1.72 10.13
N LEU A 47 4.24 2.04 8.97
CA LEU A 47 3.47 3.28 8.79
C LEU A 47 2.25 3.37 9.72
N GLU A 48 1.59 2.24 9.97
CA GLU A 48 0.43 2.14 10.86
C GLU A 48 0.84 2.33 12.33
N ARG A 49 1.96 1.72 12.74
CA ARG A 49 2.54 1.95 14.08
C ARG A 49 2.94 3.41 14.29
N ASP A 50 3.40 4.08 13.24
CA ASP A 50 3.73 5.51 13.25
C ASP A 50 2.49 6.41 13.14
N GLY A 51 1.28 5.85 12.99
CA GLY A 51 0.03 6.60 12.88
C GLY A 51 -0.18 7.33 11.55
N LEU A 52 0.58 6.96 10.51
CA LEU A 52 0.56 7.63 9.20
C LEU A 52 -0.45 7.01 8.22
N VAL A 53 -0.83 5.76 8.43
CA VAL A 53 -1.86 5.05 7.66
C VAL A 53 -2.74 4.24 8.58
N ASP A 54 -3.91 3.85 8.09
CA ASP A 54 -4.86 2.98 8.79
C ASP A 54 -5.23 1.82 7.87
N ALA A 55 -5.08 0.59 8.35
CA ALA A 55 -5.37 -0.61 7.58
C ALA A 55 -6.79 -1.10 7.87
N ARG A 56 -7.64 -1.15 6.84
CA ARG A 56 -8.97 -1.75 6.93
C ARG A 56 -9.01 -3.04 6.12
N GLU A 57 -9.49 -4.11 6.75
CA GLU A 57 -9.88 -5.31 6.00
C GLU A 57 -11.21 -5.05 5.29
N GLU A 58 -11.15 -4.80 3.98
CA GLU A 58 -12.35 -4.93 3.15
C GLU A 58 -12.66 -6.43 2.99
N ARG A 59 -13.64 -6.91 3.77
CA ARG A 59 -14.23 -8.24 3.55
C ARG A 59 -14.95 -8.24 2.20
N GLY A 60 -14.22 -8.58 1.13
CA GLY A 60 -14.84 -8.97 -0.12
C GLY A 60 -15.77 -10.16 0.13
N ARG A 61 -16.94 -10.19 -0.51
CA ARG A 61 -17.83 -11.36 -0.49
C ARG A 61 -17.05 -12.57 -1.01
N VAL A 62 -16.44 -13.35 -0.12
CA VAL A 62 -16.10 -14.75 -0.40
C VAL A 62 -17.41 -15.54 -0.33
N GLY A 63 -18.24 -15.37 -1.35
CA GLY A 63 -19.22 -16.39 -1.71
C GLY A 63 -18.46 -17.49 -2.45
N ARG A 64 -18.66 -18.76 -2.05
CA ARG A 64 -18.14 -19.90 -2.80
C ARG A 64 -18.51 -19.71 -4.29
N PRO A 65 -17.57 -19.76 -5.25
CA PRO A 65 -17.96 -19.88 -6.65
C PRO A 65 -18.78 -21.17 -6.79
N THR A 66 -20.03 -21.03 -7.20
CA THR A 66 -20.81 -22.15 -7.71
C THR A 66 -20.14 -22.58 -9.01
N LEU A 67 -19.78 -23.87 -9.09
CA LEU A 67 -19.33 -24.49 -10.33
C LEU A 67 -20.39 -24.24 -11.41
N VAL A 68 -19.97 -23.68 -12.55
CA VAL A 68 -20.61 -23.89 -13.85
C VAL A 68 -19.54 -24.31 -14.85
#